data_AF-A0A955KB84-F1
#
_entry.id   AF-A0A955KB84-F1
#
_cell.length_a   1.000
_cell.length_b   1.000
_cell.length_c   1.000
_cell.angle_alpha   90.00
_cell.angle_beta   90.00
_cell.angle_gamma   90.00
#
_symmetry.space_group_name_H-M   'P 1'
#
loop_
_entity.id
_entity.type
_entity.pdbx_description
1 polymer ?
#
loop_
_entity_poly.entity_id
_entity_poly.type
_entity_poly.pdbx_seq_one_letter_code
_entity_poly.pdbx_strand_id
1 'polypeptide(L)' 'MKVLHSSSSELDATLSNDTLDAMEELGSVLKTIYLRMKCEGYAMVDGKIVKINENENE' A
#
# COMPACT_ATOMS: atom_id res chain seq x y z
N MET A 1 14.25 39.78 -3.04
CA MET A 1 14.64 38.75 -2.04
C MET A 1 15.05 37.50 -2.77
N LYS A 2 16.33 37.14 -2.71
CA LYS A 2 16.85 35.89 -3.31
C LYS A 2 16.57 34.79 -2.28
N VAL A 3 15.55 33.98 -2.52
CA VAL A 3 15.25 32.85 -1.63
C VAL A 3 16.28 31.79 -1.94
N LEU A 4 17.33 31.76 -1.12
CA LEU A 4 18.33 30.69 -1.11
C LEU A 4 17.66 29.47 -0.48
N HIS A 5 17.12 28.58 -1.31
CA HIS A 5 16.77 27.25 -0.83
C HIS A 5 18.07 26.48 -0.61
N SER A 6 18.37 26.30 0.67
CA SER A 6 19.47 25.53 1.20
C SER A 6 19.50 24.15 0.58
N SER A 7 20.66 23.79 0.02
CA SER A 7 21.00 22.46 -0.45
C SER A 7 20.98 21.48 0.73
N SER A 8 19.85 20.81 0.96
CA SER A 8 19.81 19.55 1.71
C SER A 8 19.95 18.44 0.68
N SER A 9 21.05 17.71 0.75
CA SER A 9 21.31 16.51 -0.05
C SER A 9 20.46 15.34 0.43
N GLU A 10 19.14 15.47 0.34
CA GLU A 10 18.23 14.34 0.33
C GLU A 10 18.00 14.04 -1.15
N LEU A 11 18.52 12.91 -1.63
CA LEU A 11 18.13 12.36 -2.92
C LEU A 11 16.61 12.28 -2.92
N ASP A 12 15.97 13.22 -3.61
CA ASP A 12 14.57 13.15 -3.99
C ASP A 12 14.45 11.90 -4.87
N ALA A 13 14.29 10.75 -4.21
CA ALA A 13 14.15 9.45 -4.86
C ALA A 13 12.72 9.37 -5.40
N THR A 14 12.42 10.29 -6.33
CA THR A 14 11.21 10.25 -7.12
C THR A 14 11.25 8.95 -7.91
N LEU A 15 10.30 8.06 -7.64
CA LEU A 15 10.16 6.82 -8.37
C LEU A 15 10.01 7.14 -9.86
N SER A 16 10.58 6.30 -10.72
CA SER A 16 10.33 6.42 -12.15
C SER A 16 8.85 6.15 -12.45
N ASN A 17 8.32 6.74 -13.52
CA ASN A 17 6.97 6.45 -13.98
C ASN A 17 6.75 4.96 -14.19
N ASP A 18 7.72 4.26 -14.79
CA ASP A 18 7.68 2.79 -14.95
C ASP A 18 7.50 2.06 -13.61
N THR A 19 8.11 2.57 -12.54
CA THR A 19 7.97 1.99 -11.21
C THR A 19 6.57 2.25 -10.64
N LEU A 20 6.01 3.44 -10.85
CA LEU A 20 4.64 3.77 -10.46
C LEU A 20 3.63 2.91 -11.22
N ASP A 21 3.79 2.79 -12.54
CA ASP A 21 2.93 1.98 -13.40
C ASP A 21 2.97 0.50 -12.96
N ALA A 22 4.16 -0.04 -12.69
CA ALA A 22 4.30 -1.40 -12.19
C ALA A 22 3.62 -1.60 -10.81
N MET A 23 3.66 -0.59 -9.93
CA MET A 23 2.96 -0.63 -8.65
C MET A 23 1.44 -0.58 -8.82
N GLU A 24 0.92 0.19 -9.77
CA GLU A 24 -0.51 0.23 -10.10
C GLU A 24 -0.99 -1.12 -10.65
N GLU A 25 -0.24 -1.72 -11.57
CA GLU A 25 -0.52 -3.06 -12.09
C GLU A 25 -0.53 -4.12 -10.97
N LEU A 26 0.49 -4.08 -10.10
CA LEU A 26 0.54 -4.98 -8.93
C LEU A 26 -0.66 -4.77 -8.01
N GLY A 27 -1.04 -3.52 -7.75
CA GLY A 27 -2.21 -3.16 -6.95
C GLY A 27 -3.51 -3.74 -7.53
N SER A 28 -3.67 -3.72 -8.86
CA SER A 28 -4.81 -4.30 -9.56
C SER A 28 -4.92 -5.81 -9.34
N VAL A 29 -3.79 -6.53 -9.41
CA VAL A 29 -3.73 -7.98 -9.12
C VAL A 29 -4.06 -8.27 -7.66
N LEU A 30 -3.44 -7.53 -6.73
CA LEU A 30 -3.64 -7.72 -5.29
C LEU A 30 -5.08 -7.40 -4.84
N LYS A 31 -5.75 -6.45 -5.49
CA LYS A 31 -7.15 -6.09 -5.20
C LYS A 31 -8.08 -7.30 -5.29
N THR A 32 -7.89 -8.15 -6.28
CA THR A 32 -8.73 -9.35 -6.48
C THR A 32 -8.55 -10.33 -5.32
N ILE A 33 -7.31 -10.52 -4.87
CA ILE A 33 -6.97 -11.40 -3.74
C ILE A 33 -7.58 -10.84 -2.45
N TYR A 34 -7.40 -9.54 -2.19
CA TYR A 34 -7.95 -8.87 -1.02
C TYR A 34 -9.47 -8.99 -0.94
N LEU A 35 -10.20 -8.75 -2.03
CA LEU A 35 -11.66 -8.85 -2.05
C LEU A 35 -12.12 -10.27 -1.71
N ARG A 36 -11.43 -11.29 -2.26
CA ARG A 36 -11.76 -12.69 -1.96
C ARG A 36 -11.48 -13.06 -0.51
N MET A 37 -10.33 -12.65 0.04
CA MET A 37 -10.02 -12.81 1.45
C MET A 37 -11.10 -12.19 2.33
N LYS A 38 -11.52 -10.95 2.03
CA LYS A 38 -12.56 -10.25 2.79
C LYS A 38 -13.90 -10.99 2.73
N CYS A 39 -14.33 -11.45 1.55
CA CYS A 39 -15.56 -12.24 1.40
C CYS A 39 -15.50 -13.55 2.20
N GLU A 40 -14.32 -14.14 2.32
CA GLU A 40 -14.07 -15.34 3.11
C GLU A 40 -13.84 -15.03 4.60
N GLY A 41 -13.99 -13.78 5.05
CA GLY A 41 -13.82 -13.38 6.46
C GLY A 41 -12.37 -13.35 6.93
N TYR A 42 -11.42 -13.12 6.03
CA TYR A 42 -10.01 -12.94 6.34
C TYR A 42 -9.57 -11.48 6.16
N ALA A 43 -8.57 -11.08 6.92
CA ALA A 43 -7.87 -9.81 6.75
C ALA A 43 -6.36 -10.00 6.90
N MET A 44 -5.62 -8.97 6.50
CA MET A 44 -4.19 -8.86 6.77
C MET A 44 -3.97 -7.90 7.95
N VAL A 45 -3.31 -8.38 9.01
CA VAL A 45 -2.95 -7.59 10.21
C VAL A 45 -1.46 -7.81 10.45
N ASP A 46 -0.68 -6.73 10.52
CA ASP A 46 0.78 -6.76 10.70
C ASP A 46 1.50 -7.74 9.75
N GLY A 47 1.06 -7.79 8.49
CA GLY A 47 1.61 -8.67 7.45
C GLY A 47 1.21 -10.15 7.57
N LYS A 48 0.31 -10.50 8.49
CA LYS A 48 -0.22 -11.87 8.67
C LYS A 48 -1.66 -11.97 8.24
N ILE A 49 -2.02 -13.10 7.63
CA ILE A 49 -3.41 -13.40 7.30
C ILE A 49 -4.10 -13.94 8.56
N VAL A 50 -5.19 -13.28 8.97
CA VAL A 50 -5.99 -13.63 10.14
C VAL A 50 -7.44 -13.85 9.74
N LYS A 51 -8.11 -14.81 10.39
CA LYS A 51 -9.55 -15.01 10.27
C LYS A 51 -10.23 -14.07 11.24
N ILE A 52 -11.08 -13.18 10.74
CA ILE A 52 -11.91 -12.33 11.60
C ILE A 52 -13.23 -13.07 11.78
N ASN A 53 -13.46 -13.60 12.98
CA ASN A 53 -14.78 -14.09 13.34
C ASN A 53 -15.66 -12.87 13.61
N GLU A 54 -16.77 -12.70 12.90
CA GLU A 54 -17.72 -11.57 13.09
C GLU A 54 -18.44 -11.60 14.47
N ASN A 55 -18.07 -12.51 15.36
CA ASN A 55 -18.74 -12.77 16.64
C ASN A 55 -18.12 -12.06 17.87
N GLU A 56 -17.21 -11.10 17.71
CA GLU A 56 -16.56 -10.41 18.86
C GLU A 56 -17.09 -8.99 19.15
N ASN A 57 -18.18 -8.56 18.50
CA ASN A 57 -18.88 -7.31 18.83
C ASN A 57 -20.37 -7.57 19.03
N GLU A 58 -20.76 -8.07 20.21
CA GLU A 58 -22.12 -7.98 20.76
C GLU A 58 -22.07 -7.36 22.16
#